data_AF-W9I8J1-F1
#
_entry.id   AF-W9I8J1-F1
#
_cell.length_a   1.000
_cell.length_b   1.000
_cell.length_c   1.000
_cell.angle_alpha   90.00
_cell.angle_beta   90.00
_cell.angle_gamma   90.00
#
_symmetry.space_group_name_H-M   'P 1'
#
loop_
_entity.id
_entity.type
_entity.pdbx_description
1 polymer ?
#
loop_
_entity_poly.entity_id
_entity_poly.type
_entity_poly.pdbx_seq_one_letter_code
_entity_poly.pdbx_strand_id
1 'polypeptide(L)'
;MGCHGRYTAEKMAYPSHGETITGILYLPKDVANPPGVVVLGPYSFVKEQAPLQYATRLADEGSAALIFDPRTVGESTGQPRRLENPKMKNEDVVSGLDYLDGRGDVDAKVVLKVWMICTGCVNIEPGLAVGSLKMPTPEQGEALYQARIERARKAKDLYEKTGQVTYQPLVDPKAADPDVGSLAGLPGPVAWALYGPWTLKGFENRYAVMSDLDHFGYSTLPGMAKLTKPALSKKHT
;
A
#
# COMPACT_ATOMS: atom_id res chain seq x y z
N MET A 1 -25.88 18.34 1.66
CA MET A 1 -25.16 17.46 0.73
C MET A 1 -23.96 18.26 0.24
N GLY A 2 -22.76 18.01 0.77
CA GLY A 2 -21.57 18.78 0.40
C GLY A 2 -21.27 18.60 -1.09
N CYS A 3 -20.88 19.67 -1.77
CA CYS A 3 -20.43 19.58 -3.16
C CYS A 3 -19.05 18.90 -3.17
N HIS A 4 -18.98 17.66 -3.68
CA HIS A 4 -17.71 16.99 -3.98
C HIS A 4 -17.08 17.56 -5.25
N GLY A 5 -15.75 17.60 -5.32
CA GLY A 5 -15.01 18.04 -6.51
C GLY A 5 -14.55 19.50 -6.48
N ARG A 6 -14.35 20.07 -5.28
CA ARG A 6 -13.81 21.44 -5.11
C ARG A 6 -12.29 21.49 -5.17
N TYR A 7 -11.72 20.70 -6.07
CA TYR A 7 -10.28 20.57 -6.28
C TYR A 7 -9.95 20.50 -7.77
N THR A 8 -8.68 20.72 -8.11
CA THR A 8 -8.08 20.34 -9.39
C THR A 8 -7.26 19.06 -9.20
N ALA A 9 -7.03 18.32 -10.28
CA ALA A 9 -6.19 17.14 -10.29
C ALA A 9 -5.04 17.36 -11.28
N GLU A 10 -3.81 17.24 -10.81
CA GLU A 10 -2.59 17.47 -11.58
C GLU A 10 -1.77 16.17 -11.62
N LYS A 11 -1.53 15.61 -12.81
CA LYS A 11 -0.56 14.52 -12.96
C LYS A 11 0.84 15.08 -12.78
N MET A 12 1.63 14.44 -11.94
CA MET A 12 2.97 14.92 -11.56
C MET A 12 3.96 13.76 -11.47
N ALA A 13 5.24 14.10 -11.45
CA ALA A 13 6.31 13.15 -11.21
C ALA A 13 7.45 13.78 -10.40
N TYR A 14 8.12 12.97 -9.58
CA TYR A 14 9.26 13.40 -8.76
C TYR A 14 10.31 12.29 -8.64
N PRO A 15 11.60 12.64 -8.44
CA PRO A 15 12.64 11.64 -8.24
C PRO A 15 12.57 11.02 -6.83
N SER A 16 12.85 9.72 -6.72
CA SER A 16 13.07 9.01 -5.45
C SER A 16 14.14 7.93 -5.64
N HIS A 17 15.29 8.08 -4.97
CA HIS A 17 16.35 7.06 -4.94
C HIS A 17 16.74 6.48 -6.31
N GLY A 18 16.87 7.33 -7.34
CA GLY A 18 17.26 6.93 -8.70
C GLY A 18 16.09 6.52 -9.61
N GLU A 19 14.87 6.49 -9.09
CA GLU A 19 13.65 6.21 -9.84
C GLU A 19 12.77 7.46 -9.98
N THR A 20 11.87 7.44 -10.95
CA THR A 20 10.82 8.44 -11.14
C THR A 20 9.50 7.92 -10.58
N ILE A 21 8.96 8.65 -9.62
CA ILE A 21 7.67 8.38 -8.99
C ILE A 21 6.60 9.18 -9.70
N THR A 22 5.57 8.50 -10.21
CA THR A 22 4.42 9.10 -10.88
C THR A 22 3.24 9.19 -9.91
N GLY A 23 2.61 10.36 -9.86
CA GLY A 23 1.51 10.63 -8.94
C GLY A 23 0.44 11.55 -9.51
N ILE A 24 -0.55 11.81 -8.66
CA ILE A 24 -1.60 12.80 -8.89
C ILE A 24 -1.69 13.67 -7.64
N LEU A 25 -1.60 14.97 -7.82
CA LEU A 25 -1.81 15.96 -6.78
C LEU A 25 -3.22 16.53 -6.91
N TYR A 26 -3.97 16.46 -5.81
CA TYR A 26 -5.29 17.07 -5.69
C TYR A 26 -5.15 18.38 -4.92
N LEU A 27 -5.44 19.52 -5.58
CA LEU A 27 -5.34 20.85 -4.98
C LEU A 27 -6.73 21.45 -4.75
N PRO A 28 -7.08 21.88 -3.53
CA PRO A 28 -8.33 22.59 -3.27
C PRO A 28 -8.38 23.93 -4.03
N LYS A 29 -9.53 24.28 -4.60
CA LYS A 29 -9.70 25.51 -5.40
C LYS A 29 -9.75 26.79 -4.55
N ASP A 30 -10.29 26.69 -3.34
CA ASP A 30 -10.65 27.85 -2.52
C ASP A 30 -9.76 28.01 -1.28
N VAL A 31 -8.58 27.37 -1.27
CA VAL A 31 -7.64 27.42 -0.13
C VAL A 31 -6.27 27.85 -0.67
N ALA A 32 -5.81 29.03 -0.26
CA ALA A 32 -4.46 29.48 -0.56
C ALA A 32 -3.46 28.76 0.34
N ASN A 33 -2.39 28.20 -0.25
CA ASN A 33 -1.34 27.46 0.46
C ASN A 33 -1.91 26.40 1.44
N PRO A 34 -2.70 25.43 0.95
CA PRO A 34 -3.28 24.39 1.79
C PRO A 34 -2.20 23.51 2.43
N PRO A 35 -2.50 22.87 3.58
CA PRO A 35 -1.61 21.88 4.18
C PRO A 35 -1.40 20.69 3.23
N GLY A 36 -0.15 20.24 3.09
CA GLY A 36 0.23 19.12 2.23
C GLY A 36 0.05 17.75 2.88
N VAL A 37 -0.50 16.77 2.18
CA VAL A 37 -0.71 15.41 2.68
C VAL A 37 -0.23 14.42 1.64
N VAL A 38 0.58 13.44 2.07
CA VAL A 38 0.97 12.31 1.21
C VAL A 38 0.24 11.07 1.70
N VAL A 39 -0.50 10.46 0.78
CA VAL A 39 -1.32 9.28 1.04
C VAL A 39 -0.61 8.04 0.51
N LEU A 40 -0.31 7.10 1.40
CA LEU A 40 0.31 5.81 1.06
C LEU A 40 -0.62 4.66 1.42
N GLY A 41 -0.74 3.72 0.48
CA GLY A 41 -1.26 2.39 0.75
C GLY A 41 -2.63 2.14 0.11
N PRO A 42 -3.05 0.87 0.04
CA PRO A 42 -2.67 -0.23 0.94
C PRO A 42 -1.50 -1.14 0.46
N TYR A 43 -1.41 -2.40 0.89
CA TYR A 43 -0.42 -3.37 0.40
C TYR A 43 -0.51 -3.52 -1.13
N SER A 44 0.62 -3.46 -1.85
CA SER A 44 0.71 -3.67 -3.31
C SER A 44 -0.34 -2.93 -4.17
N PHE A 45 -0.57 -1.65 -3.84
CA PHE A 45 -1.57 -0.77 -4.45
C PHE A 45 -1.06 0.02 -5.67
N VAL A 46 -1.99 0.63 -6.42
CA VAL A 46 -1.73 1.79 -7.32
C VAL A 46 -2.58 2.98 -6.90
N LYS A 47 -2.14 4.18 -7.27
CA LYS A 47 -2.74 5.46 -6.87
C LYS A 47 -4.24 5.56 -7.18
N GLU A 48 -4.71 4.97 -8.27
CA GLU A 48 -6.11 4.99 -8.70
C GLU A 48 -7.06 4.13 -7.83
N GLN A 49 -6.54 3.36 -6.86
CA GLN A 49 -7.33 2.48 -5.99
C GLN A 49 -7.79 3.22 -4.73
N ALA A 50 -7.50 2.68 -3.53
CA ALA A 50 -7.84 3.32 -2.27
C ALA A 50 -7.26 4.74 -2.12
N PRO A 51 -6.00 5.06 -2.53
CA PRO A 51 -5.45 6.40 -2.33
C PRO A 51 -6.32 7.50 -2.95
N LEU A 52 -6.85 7.28 -4.15
CA LEU A 52 -7.78 8.19 -4.83
C LEU A 52 -8.99 8.57 -3.96
N GLN A 53 -9.55 7.60 -3.25
CA GLN A 53 -10.71 7.83 -2.39
C GLN A 53 -10.37 8.74 -1.19
N TYR A 54 -9.18 8.60 -0.62
CA TYR A 54 -8.74 9.45 0.48
C TYR A 54 -8.34 10.84 -0.01
N ALA A 55 -7.59 10.93 -1.11
CA ALA A 55 -7.07 12.18 -1.61
C ALA A 55 -8.17 13.15 -2.05
N THR A 56 -9.19 12.65 -2.75
CA THR A 56 -10.33 13.49 -3.17
C THR A 56 -11.12 14.04 -1.98
N ARG A 57 -11.31 13.26 -0.91
CA ARG A 57 -11.96 13.70 0.33
C ARG A 57 -11.09 14.72 1.08
N LEU A 58 -9.80 14.45 1.23
CA LEU A 58 -8.86 15.38 1.86
C LEU A 58 -8.80 16.72 1.12
N ALA A 59 -8.86 16.69 -0.21
CA ALA A 59 -8.90 17.89 -1.04
C ALA A 59 -10.21 18.67 -0.92
N ASP A 60 -11.35 17.98 -0.86
CA ASP A 60 -12.65 18.64 -0.59
C ASP A 60 -12.69 19.33 0.80
N GLU A 61 -11.94 18.78 1.77
CA GLU A 61 -11.74 19.32 3.12
C GLU A 61 -10.59 20.34 3.23
N GLY A 62 -9.99 20.74 2.10
CA GLY A 62 -9.05 21.86 2.04
C GLY A 62 -7.56 21.50 2.20
N SER A 63 -7.17 20.24 2.03
CA SER A 63 -5.76 19.82 2.03
C SER A 63 -5.25 19.54 0.61
N ALA A 64 -3.99 19.89 0.31
CA ALA A 64 -3.34 19.40 -0.91
C ALA A 64 -2.97 17.92 -0.72
N ALA A 65 -3.60 17.02 -1.47
CA ALA A 65 -3.43 15.58 -1.29
C ALA A 65 -2.68 14.94 -2.45
N LEU A 66 -1.47 14.45 -2.19
CA LEU A 66 -0.63 13.73 -3.12
C LEU A 66 -0.83 12.21 -2.96
N ILE A 67 -1.19 11.55 -4.06
CA ILE A 67 -1.17 10.10 -4.23
C ILE A 67 -0.15 9.72 -5.29
N PHE A 68 0.46 8.55 -5.15
CA PHE A 68 1.50 8.11 -6.07
C PHE A 68 1.56 6.59 -6.18
N ASP A 69 2.13 6.11 -7.27
CA ASP A 69 2.53 4.72 -7.40
C ASP A 69 3.92 4.56 -6.76
N PRO A 70 4.11 3.68 -5.76
CA PRO A 70 5.45 3.41 -5.25
C PRO A 70 6.40 2.95 -6.36
N ARG A 71 7.70 3.15 -6.21
CA ARG A 71 8.64 2.64 -7.22
C ARG A 71 8.46 1.14 -7.40
N THR A 72 8.73 0.67 -8.61
CA THR A 72 8.43 -0.68 -9.15
C THR A 72 6.95 -0.98 -9.42
N VAL A 73 6.03 -0.03 -9.16
CA VAL A 73 4.58 -0.24 -9.28
C VAL A 73 3.96 0.78 -10.22
N GLY A 74 2.83 0.41 -10.85
CA GLY A 74 2.03 1.30 -11.68
C GLY A 74 2.83 2.02 -12.77
N GLU A 75 2.67 3.33 -12.84
CA GLU A 75 3.36 4.23 -13.77
C GLU A 75 4.74 4.70 -13.28
N SER A 76 5.12 4.38 -12.04
CA SER A 76 6.45 4.70 -11.51
C SER A 76 7.49 3.73 -12.06
N THR A 77 8.72 4.21 -12.23
CA THR A 77 9.83 3.39 -12.74
C THR A 77 10.37 2.45 -11.65
N GLY A 78 11.36 1.64 -12.01
CA GLY A 78 12.05 0.76 -11.08
C GLY A 78 11.85 -0.71 -11.36
N GLN A 79 12.88 -1.48 -11.00
CA GLN A 79 12.96 -2.92 -11.13
C GLN A 79 13.45 -3.54 -9.82
N PRO A 80 13.05 -4.80 -9.54
CA PRO A 80 12.10 -5.62 -10.28
C PRO A 80 10.66 -5.13 -10.09
N ARG A 81 9.81 -5.23 -11.13
CA ARG A 81 8.40 -4.81 -11.03
C ARG A 81 7.67 -5.53 -9.90
N ARG A 82 6.68 -4.84 -9.31
CA ARG A 82 5.79 -5.37 -8.27
C ARG A 82 6.55 -5.84 -7.02
N LEU A 83 7.64 -5.15 -6.67
CA LEU A 83 8.39 -5.37 -5.44
C LEU A 83 7.72 -4.62 -4.28
N GLU A 84 7.27 -5.37 -3.29
CA GLU A 84 6.64 -4.81 -2.09
C GLU A 84 7.70 -4.61 -1.00
N ASN A 85 8.19 -3.38 -0.85
CA ASN A 85 9.20 -3.06 0.14
C ASN A 85 8.78 -1.85 0.99
N PRO A 86 8.43 -2.05 2.28
CA PRO A 86 7.97 -0.97 3.15
C PRO A 86 9.00 0.14 3.38
N LYS A 87 10.30 -0.22 3.44
CA LYS A 87 11.37 0.78 3.56
C LYS A 87 11.39 1.67 2.32
N MET A 88 11.34 1.06 1.14
CA MET A 88 11.34 1.80 -0.13
C MET A 88 10.12 2.72 -0.25
N LYS A 89 8.95 2.26 0.18
CA LYS A 89 7.74 3.09 0.23
C LYS A 89 7.88 4.29 1.15
N ASN A 90 8.53 4.13 2.31
CA ASN A 90 8.76 5.26 3.21
C ASN A 90 9.72 6.29 2.63
N GLU A 91 10.75 5.84 1.92
CA GLU A 91 11.66 6.70 1.15
C GLU A 91 10.91 7.46 0.03
N ASP A 92 9.99 6.79 -0.68
CA ASP A 92 9.15 7.42 -1.71
C ASP A 92 8.16 8.43 -1.11
N VAL A 93 7.63 8.16 0.09
CA VAL A 93 6.82 9.13 0.84
C VAL A 93 7.65 10.36 1.20
N VAL A 94 8.86 10.18 1.73
CA VAL A 94 9.74 11.31 2.07
C VAL A 94 10.04 12.16 0.84
N SER A 95 10.38 11.52 -0.29
CA SER A 95 10.63 12.23 -1.55
C SER A 95 9.39 12.99 -2.04
N GLY A 96 8.18 12.43 -1.83
CA GLY A 96 6.92 13.11 -2.14
C GLY A 96 6.64 14.32 -1.23
N LEU A 97 7.12 14.29 0.01
CA LEU A 97 7.07 15.43 0.93
C LEU A 97 8.02 16.54 0.52
N ASP A 98 9.24 16.18 0.15
CA ASP A 98 10.22 17.13 -0.37
C ASP A 98 9.70 17.79 -1.66
N TYR A 99 9.01 17.03 -2.51
CA TYR A 99 8.30 17.59 -3.67
C TYR A 99 7.26 18.65 -3.27
N LEU A 100 6.41 18.35 -2.27
CA LEU A 100 5.40 19.31 -1.80
C LEU A 100 6.04 20.55 -1.14
N ASP A 101 7.13 20.38 -0.39
CA ASP A 101 7.88 21.49 0.23
C ASP A 101 8.55 22.40 -0.80
N GLY A 102 8.98 21.83 -1.93
CA GLY A 102 9.48 22.60 -3.06
C GLY A 102 8.42 23.40 -3.83
N ARG A 103 7.13 23.19 -3.54
CA ARG A 103 6.05 23.93 -4.21
C ARG A 103 5.75 25.25 -3.50
N GLY A 104 5.57 26.31 -4.29
CA GLY A 104 5.21 27.64 -3.80
C GLY A 104 3.73 27.83 -3.48
N ASP A 105 2.89 26.83 -3.76
CA ASP A 105 1.42 26.88 -3.63
C ASP A 105 0.87 25.89 -2.58
N VAL A 106 1.73 25.30 -1.74
CA VAL A 106 1.37 24.34 -0.66
C VAL A 106 2.09 24.73 0.64
N ASP A 107 1.39 24.69 1.78
CA ASP A 107 2.03 24.82 3.10
C ASP A 107 2.55 23.45 3.57
N ALA A 108 3.82 23.18 3.29
CA ALA A 108 4.48 21.94 3.68
C ALA A 108 4.79 21.84 5.19
N LYS A 109 4.46 22.85 6.01
CA LYS A 109 4.67 22.77 7.48
C LYS A 109 3.69 21.81 8.16
N VAL A 110 2.57 21.48 7.50
CA VAL A 110 1.56 20.55 8.02
C VAL A 110 1.48 19.33 7.10
N VAL A 111 2.41 18.40 7.32
CA VAL A 111 2.44 17.12 6.62
C VAL A 111 1.70 16.05 7.40
N LEU A 112 0.58 15.56 6.87
CA LEU A 112 -0.07 14.34 7.34
C LEU A 112 0.41 13.15 6.51
N LYS A 113 0.87 12.08 7.18
CA LYS A 113 1.18 10.79 6.57
C LYS A 113 0.01 9.85 6.83
N VAL A 114 -0.76 9.52 5.80
CA VAL A 114 -1.80 8.49 5.93
C VAL A 114 -1.17 7.16 5.50
N TRP A 115 -0.78 6.35 6.50
CA TRP A 115 -0.35 4.97 6.29
C TRP A 115 -1.58 4.07 6.34
N MET A 116 -2.10 3.69 5.17
CA MET A 116 -3.17 2.71 5.09
C MET A 116 -2.60 1.31 5.29
N ILE A 117 -2.55 0.84 6.53
CA ILE A 117 -2.26 -0.58 6.81
C ILE A 117 -3.50 -1.38 6.42
N CYS A 118 -3.44 -2.02 5.26
CA CYS A 118 -4.25 -3.21 5.02
C CYS A 118 -3.31 -4.42 4.94
N THR A 119 -3.11 -5.07 6.08
CA THR A 119 -3.35 -6.52 6.21
C THR A 119 -4.73 -6.77 6.83
N GLY A 120 -5.58 -5.73 6.85
CA GLY A 120 -6.70 -5.56 7.75
C GLY A 120 -8.02 -6.14 7.25
N CYS A 121 -8.57 -6.97 8.13
CA CYS A 121 -9.87 -7.63 8.14
C CYS A 121 -11.11 -6.77 7.83
N VAL A 122 -12.09 -7.53 7.33
CA VAL A 122 -13.56 -7.40 7.23
C VAL A 122 -14.14 -6.27 6.38
N ASN A 123 -14.69 -6.67 5.22
CA ASN A 123 -16.09 -6.37 4.94
C ASN A 123 -16.81 -7.62 4.40
N ILE A 124 -18.01 -7.84 4.91
CA ILE A 124 -18.76 -9.09 5.01
C ILE A 124 -19.76 -9.18 3.85
N GLU A 125 -19.79 -10.30 3.11
CA GLU A 125 -21.00 -10.62 2.32
C GLU A 125 -22.13 -11.00 3.29
N PRO A 126 -23.35 -10.43 3.17
CA PRO A 126 -24.49 -10.86 3.98
C PRO A 126 -24.71 -12.37 3.81
N GLY A 127 -24.34 -13.15 4.82
CA GLY A 127 -24.53 -14.61 4.85
C GLY A 127 -23.27 -15.46 5.10
N LEU A 128 -22.05 -14.91 5.00
CA LEU A 128 -20.85 -15.67 5.35
C LEU A 128 -20.63 -15.67 6.87
N ALA A 129 -20.87 -16.82 7.52
CA ALA A 129 -20.59 -16.97 8.95
C ALA A 129 -19.07 -16.97 9.21
N VAL A 130 -18.49 -15.82 9.56
CA VAL A 130 -17.04 -15.70 9.87
C VAL A 130 -16.58 -16.73 10.92
N GLY A 131 -17.47 -17.09 11.85
CA GLY A 131 -17.20 -18.13 12.85
C GLY A 131 -17.05 -19.56 12.31
N SER A 132 -17.37 -19.82 11.04
CA SER A 132 -17.15 -21.14 10.40
C SER A 132 -15.83 -21.23 9.64
N LEU A 133 -15.08 -20.13 9.47
CA LEU A 133 -13.73 -20.18 8.90
C LEU A 133 -12.79 -20.84 9.91
N LYS A 134 -12.26 -22.00 9.53
CA LYS A 134 -11.23 -22.69 10.32
C LYS A 134 -9.92 -21.90 10.22
N MET A 135 -9.64 -21.12 11.25
CA MET A 135 -8.33 -20.47 11.39
C MET A 135 -7.27 -21.53 11.72
N PRO A 136 -6.03 -21.37 11.24
CA PRO A 136 -4.93 -22.23 11.65
C PRO A 136 -4.69 -22.08 13.16
N THR A 137 -4.26 -23.16 13.82
CA THR A 137 -3.71 -23.05 15.18
C THR A 137 -2.43 -22.19 15.17
N PRO A 138 -1.95 -21.69 16.32
CA PRO A 138 -0.68 -20.97 16.37
C PRO A 138 0.50 -21.74 15.74
N GLU A 139 0.59 -23.05 15.97
CA GLU A 139 1.64 -23.91 15.40
C GLU A 139 1.50 -24.05 13.88
N GLN A 140 0.27 -24.23 13.39
CA GLN A 140 -0.01 -24.26 11.96
C GLN A 140 0.33 -22.91 11.31
N GLY A 141 -0.05 -21.81 11.97
CA GLY A 141 0.24 -20.44 11.52
C GLY A 141 1.74 -20.19 11.40
N GLU A 142 2.52 -20.60 12.41
CA GLU A 142 3.98 -20.50 12.39
C GLU A 142 4.58 -21.34 11.26
N ALA A 143 4.13 -22.58 11.08
CA ALA A 143 4.61 -23.45 9.99
C ALA A 143 4.32 -22.85 8.61
N LEU A 144 3.11 -22.31 8.40
CA LEU A 144 2.71 -21.63 7.17
C LEU A 144 3.53 -20.35 6.93
N TYR A 145 3.80 -19.58 7.99
CA TYR A 145 4.65 -18.41 7.93
C TYR A 145 6.08 -18.76 7.54
N GLN A 146 6.70 -19.74 8.19
CA GLN A 146 8.06 -20.20 7.86
C GLN A 146 8.13 -20.73 6.43
N ALA A 147 7.13 -21.47 5.97
CA ALA A 147 7.05 -21.93 4.59
C ALA A 147 6.96 -20.76 3.59
N ARG A 148 6.20 -19.71 3.92
CA ARG A 148 6.12 -18.48 3.11
C ARG A 148 7.46 -17.76 3.03
N ILE A 149 8.12 -17.57 4.16
CA ILE A 149 9.45 -16.93 4.24
C ILE A 149 10.50 -17.75 3.47
N GLU A 150 10.48 -19.07 3.56
CA GLU A 150 11.41 -19.93 2.82
C GLU A 150 11.20 -19.85 1.31
N ARG A 151 9.95 -19.77 0.83
CA ARG A 151 9.67 -19.48 -0.60
C ARG A 151 10.26 -18.14 -1.01
N ALA A 152 10.16 -17.13 -0.16
CA ALA A 152 10.69 -15.80 -0.42
C ALA A 152 12.23 -15.78 -0.48
N ARG A 153 12.91 -16.52 0.41
CA ARG A 153 14.37 -16.73 0.35
C ARG A 153 14.79 -17.38 -0.96
N LYS A 154 14.16 -18.48 -1.34
CA LYS A 154 14.44 -19.15 -2.63
C LYS A 154 14.21 -18.24 -3.83
N ALA A 155 13.14 -17.45 -3.81
CA ALA A 155 12.86 -16.48 -4.87
C ALA A 155 13.92 -15.36 -4.94
N LYS A 156 14.39 -14.88 -3.78
CA LYS A 156 15.47 -13.89 -3.71
C LYS A 156 16.79 -14.46 -4.22
N ASP A 157 17.17 -15.65 -3.78
CA ASP A 157 18.39 -16.33 -4.22
C ASP A 157 18.39 -16.57 -5.74
N LEU A 158 17.25 -16.95 -6.31
CA LEU A 158 17.10 -17.11 -7.75
C LEU A 158 17.31 -15.78 -8.46
N TYR A 159 16.64 -14.72 -8.01
CA TYR A 159 16.77 -13.39 -8.58
C TYR A 159 18.22 -12.87 -8.53
N GLU A 160 18.91 -13.05 -7.41
CA GLU A 160 20.30 -12.61 -7.25
C GLU A 160 21.27 -13.37 -8.15
N LYS A 161 21.00 -14.66 -8.43
CA LYS A 161 21.86 -15.49 -9.29
C LYS A 161 21.59 -15.31 -10.78
N THR A 162 20.33 -15.07 -11.17
CA THR A 162 19.91 -15.17 -12.58
C THR A 162 19.19 -13.93 -13.11
N GLY A 163 18.80 -12.99 -12.23
CA GLY A 163 17.90 -11.88 -12.57
C GLY A 163 16.43 -12.30 -12.74
N GLN A 164 16.11 -13.59 -12.61
CA GLN A 164 14.75 -14.08 -12.78
C GLN A 164 13.89 -13.78 -11.54
N VAL A 165 12.75 -13.11 -11.75
CA VAL A 165 11.80 -12.81 -10.69
C VAL A 165 10.73 -13.89 -10.61
N THR A 166 10.54 -14.48 -9.43
CA THR A 166 9.41 -15.36 -9.16
C THR A 166 8.19 -14.53 -8.77
N TYR A 167 7.12 -14.66 -9.56
CA TYR A 167 5.85 -13.99 -9.31
C TYR A 167 4.78 -14.99 -8.84
N GLN A 168 3.90 -14.53 -7.95
CA GLN A 168 2.68 -15.23 -7.56
C GLN A 168 1.49 -14.26 -7.60
N PRO A 169 0.24 -14.77 -7.64
CA PRO A 169 -0.95 -13.92 -7.57
C PRO A 169 -0.91 -12.99 -6.35
N LEU A 170 -1.28 -11.73 -6.54
CA LEU A 170 -1.40 -10.80 -5.41
C LEU A 170 -2.64 -11.15 -4.59
N VAL A 171 -3.79 -11.32 -5.24
CA VAL A 171 -5.08 -11.64 -4.62
C VAL A 171 -5.70 -12.88 -5.22
N ASP A 172 -6.45 -13.62 -4.41
CA ASP A 172 -7.21 -14.82 -4.82
C ASP A 172 -8.55 -14.85 -4.08
N PRO A 173 -9.69 -15.07 -4.75
CA PRO A 173 -10.99 -15.19 -4.07
C PRO A 173 -11.07 -16.38 -3.11
N LYS A 174 -10.22 -17.40 -3.31
CA LYS A 174 -10.17 -18.59 -2.45
C LYS A 174 -9.45 -18.26 -1.16
N ALA A 175 -10.04 -18.64 -0.03
CA ALA A 175 -9.38 -18.58 1.26
C ALA A 175 -8.14 -19.49 1.28
N ALA A 176 -7.15 -19.13 2.09
CA ALA A 176 -6.02 -20.01 2.33
C ALA A 176 -6.49 -21.30 2.98
N ASP A 177 -5.93 -22.42 2.55
CA ASP A 177 -6.10 -23.69 3.24
C ASP A 177 -5.37 -23.61 4.61
N PRO A 178 -5.98 -24.04 5.72
CA PRO A 178 -5.37 -23.92 7.05
C PRO A 178 -4.17 -24.86 7.25
N ASP A 179 -4.04 -25.91 6.43
CA ASP A 179 -2.98 -26.90 6.52
C ASP A 179 -1.90 -26.69 5.45
N VAL A 180 -2.28 -26.20 4.26
CA VAL A 180 -1.37 -26.00 3.11
C VAL A 180 -1.04 -24.52 2.83
N GLY A 181 -1.92 -23.60 3.25
CA GLY A 181 -1.80 -22.16 3.01
C GLY A 181 -2.31 -21.72 1.64
N SER A 182 -1.81 -20.57 1.18
CA SER A 182 -2.04 -20.06 -0.18
C SER A 182 -0.73 -19.58 -0.78
N LEU A 183 -0.67 -19.60 -2.12
CA LEU A 183 0.38 -18.94 -2.89
C LEU A 183 0.05 -17.47 -3.17
N ALA A 184 -1.20 -17.04 -2.97
CA ALA A 184 -1.54 -15.63 -3.14
C ALA A 184 -0.99 -14.80 -1.97
N GLY A 185 -0.56 -13.58 -2.27
CA GLY A 185 -0.10 -12.64 -1.24
C GLY A 185 -1.19 -12.32 -0.21
N LEU A 186 -2.41 -12.11 -0.71
CA LEU A 186 -3.64 -11.80 0.02
C LEU A 186 -4.80 -12.72 -0.43
N PRO A 187 -4.90 -13.94 0.12
CA PRO A 187 -5.97 -14.87 -0.22
C PRO A 187 -7.29 -14.56 0.51
N GLY A 188 -8.39 -14.98 -0.09
CA GLY A 188 -9.71 -15.01 0.52
C GLY A 188 -10.70 -14.00 -0.02
N PRO A 189 -12.01 -14.25 0.21
CA PRO A 189 -13.08 -13.45 -0.37
C PRO A 189 -13.06 -11.99 0.11
N VAL A 190 -12.58 -11.73 1.33
CA VAL A 190 -12.47 -10.38 1.89
C VAL A 190 -11.39 -9.57 1.15
N ALA A 191 -10.18 -10.14 1.00
CA ALA A 191 -9.13 -9.49 0.24
C ALA A 191 -9.56 -9.32 -1.22
N TRP A 192 -10.23 -10.32 -1.78
CA TRP A 192 -10.75 -10.24 -3.14
C TRP A 192 -11.79 -9.13 -3.32
N ALA A 193 -12.75 -8.96 -2.41
CA ALA A 193 -13.75 -7.89 -2.53
C ALA A 193 -13.11 -6.49 -2.49
N LEU A 194 -12.04 -6.30 -1.71
CA LEU A 194 -11.34 -5.02 -1.57
C LEU A 194 -10.37 -4.74 -2.72
N TYR A 195 -9.67 -5.76 -3.22
CA TYR A 195 -8.61 -5.61 -4.21
C TYR A 195 -9.01 -6.11 -5.60
N GLY A 196 -9.65 -7.27 -5.70
CA GLY A 196 -9.93 -7.98 -6.96
C GLY A 196 -10.57 -7.10 -8.05
N PRO A 197 -11.72 -6.43 -7.80
CA PRO A 197 -12.35 -5.56 -8.77
C PRO A 197 -11.47 -4.41 -9.28
N TRP A 198 -10.44 -4.03 -8.53
CA TRP A 198 -9.54 -2.91 -8.84
C TRP A 198 -8.19 -3.37 -9.38
N THR A 199 -7.66 -4.49 -8.88
CA THR A 199 -6.44 -5.10 -9.39
C THR A 199 -6.64 -5.73 -10.75
N LEU A 200 -7.86 -6.09 -11.16
CA LEU A 200 -8.13 -6.63 -12.49
C LEU A 200 -8.48 -5.56 -13.54
N LYS A 201 -8.70 -4.31 -13.13
CA LYS A 201 -8.97 -3.19 -14.04
C LYS A 201 -7.67 -2.59 -14.56
N GLY A 202 -7.03 -3.27 -15.51
CA GLY A 202 -5.82 -2.78 -16.16
C GLY A 202 -4.56 -2.90 -15.31
N PHE A 203 -4.61 -3.68 -14.22
CA PHE A 203 -3.46 -3.97 -13.39
C PHE A 203 -3.22 -5.48 -13.35
N GLU A 204 -1.97 -5.86 -13.14
CA GLU A 204 -1.60 -7.28 -13.21
C GLU A 204 -1.70 -7.90 -11.83
N ASN A 205 -2.52 -8.94 -11.67
CA ASN A 205 -2.66 -9.66 -10.40
C ASN A 205 -1.41 -10.50 -10.09
N ARG A 206 -0.31 -9.83 -9.70
CA ARG A 206 0.93 -10.48 -9.26
C ARG A 206 1.73 -9.63 -8.30
N TYR A 207 2.58 -10.27 -7.51
CA TYR A 207 3.63 -9.63 -6.70
C TYR A 207 4.93 -10.45 -6.78
N ALA A 208 6.07 -9.79 -6.60
CA ALA A 208 7.36 -10.48 -6.55
C ALA A 208 7.50 -11.23 -5.22
N VAL A 209 7.63 -12.56 -5.25
CA VAL A 209 7.57 -13.41 -4.03
C VAL A 209 8.66 -13.06 -3.02
N MET A 210 9.84 -12.64 -3.48
CA MET A 210 10.93 -12.22 -2.59
C MET A 210 10.59 -11.00 -1.70
N SER A 211 9.56 -10.22 -2.09
CA SER A 211 9.08 -9.09 -1.30
C SER A 211 8.60 -9.50 0.09
N ASP A 212 8.19 -10.75 0.28
CA ASP A 212 7.73 -11.24 1.58
C ASP A 212 8.84 -11.11 2.65
N LEU A 213 10.13 -11.18 2.28
CA LEU A 213 11.23 -10.97 3.23
C LEU A 213 11.26 -9.54 3.77
N ASP A 214 11.18 -8.56 2.86
CA ASP A 214 11.19 -7.14 3.22
C ASP A 214 9.90 -6.74 3.92
N HIS A 215 8.77 -7.27 3.48
CA HIS A 215 7.47 -6.91 4.03
C HIS A 215 7.24 -7.48 5.43
N PHE A 216 7.40 -8.79 5.61
CA PHE A 216 7.14 -9.43 6.91
C PHE A 216 8.29 -9.28 7.90
N GLY A 217 9.50 -8.94 7.43
CA GLY A 217 10.61 -8.55 8.29
C GLY A 217 10.54 -7.10 8.80
N TYR A 218 9.63 -6.28 8.27
CA TYR A 218 9.54 -4.87 8.62
C TYR A 218 8.61 -4.63 9.81
N SER A 219 9.10 -3.87 10.81
CA SER A 219 8.31 -3.49 11.98
C SER A 219 8.25 -1.98 12.15
N THR A 220 7.04 -1.46 12.33
CA THR A 220 6.79 -0.05 12.67
C THR A 220 6.82 0.21 14.18
N LEU A 221 6.80 -0.83 15.02
CA LEU A 221 6.70 -0.72 16.48
C LEU A 221 7.77 0.20 17.10
N PRO A 222 9.07 0.10 16.72
CA PRO A 222 10.09 0.96 17.29
C PRO A 222 9.90 2.45 16.94
N GLY A 223 9.31 2.73 15.76
CA GLY A 223 8.98 4.10 15.34
C GLY A 223 7.76 4.64 16.04
N MET A 224 6.72 3.81 16.21
CA MET A 224 5.50 4.18 16.92
C MET A 224 5.75 4.57 18.38
N ALA A 225 6.69 3.90 19.05
CA ALA A 225 7.07 4.21 20.43
C ALA A 225 7.63 5.64 20.61
N LYS A 226 8.07 6.30 19.53
CA LYS A 226 8.66 7.65 19.55
C LYS A 226 7.66 8.75 19.20
N LEU A 227 6.42 8.41 18.88
CA LEU A 227 5.40 9.40 18.49
C LEU A 227 4.95 10.22 19.70
N THR A 228 5.14 11.53 19.63
CA THR A 228 4.72 12.50 20.66
C THR A 228 3.43 13.25 20.29
N LYS A 229 2.97 13.12 19.04
CA LYS A 229 1.71 13.67 18.54
C LYS A 229 0.67 12.56 18.44
N PRO A 230 -0.64 12.86 18.61
CA PRO A 230 -1.70 11.89 18.42
C PRO A 230 -1.59 11.24 17.03
N ALA A 231 -1.49 9.92 17.01
CA ALA A 231 -1.50 9.12 15.80
C ALA A 231 -2.68 8.16 15.88
N LEU A 232 -3.55 8.20 14.86
CA LEU A 232 -4.58 7.18 14.68
C LEU A 232 -3.88 5.90 14.21
N SER A 233 -3.64 4.98 15.13
CA SER A 233 -3.19 3.62 14.82
C SER A 233 -4.24 2.64 15.33
N LYS A 234 -4.62 1.67 14.52
CA LYS A 234 -5.38 0.50 14.98
C LYS A 234 -4.44 -0.29 15.90
N LYS A 235 -4.47 0.01 17.20
CA LYS A 235 -3.90 -0.89 18.22
C LYS A 235 -4.81 -2.10 18.30
N HIS A 236 -4.29 -3.28 18.00
CA HIS A 236 -4.89 -4.51 18.47
C HIS A 236 -4.66 -4.57 19.98
N THR A 237 -5.72 -4.31 20.76
CA THR A 237 -5.84 -4.73 22.16
C THR A 237 -6.41 -6.12 22.22
#